data_AF-E4YX14-F1
#
_entry.id   AF-E4YX14-F1
#
_cell.length_a   1.000
_cell.length_b   1.000
_cell.length_c   1.000
_cell.angle_alpha   90.00
_cell.angle_beta   90.00
_cell.angle_gamma   90.00
#
_symmetry.space_group_name_H-M   'P 1'
#
loop_
_entity.id
_entity.type
_entity.pdbx_description
1 polymer ?
#
loop_
_entity_poly.entity_id
_entity_poly.type
_entity_poly.pdbx_seq_one_letter_code
_entity_poly.pdbx_strand_id
1 'polypeptide(L)'
;MKVTAALIAAAYAADPVNWPGQSDEDPCGTQIHFPESAVNATCTLDFNGYNPWRVFLGGEFIVDEYSFTNFDGIGSDSIDVVIFWEQSYDGSTGLLSNATCGYDTDVSLNCVDYGSALPGVYFMETANDFRMMKESNYNFQVAGAYPGDVVAMQINDAVGNGFACMNLTTNSGEINVDGINVIEDPWGNLYSDTGIITINVADYASSTVNLFTQQQPGQPWEPSLWKSNVSA
;
A
#
# COMPACT_ATOMS: atom_id res chain seq x y z
N MET A 1 22.53 -28.58 -42.81
CA MET A 1 22.17 -27.16 -42.81
C MET A 1 21.22 -26.95 -41.63
N LYS A 2 21.73 -26.48 -40.49
CA LYS A 2 20.93 -26.25 -39.27
C LYS A 2 20.49 -24.79 -39.30
N VAL A 3 19.19 -24.55 -39.45
CA VAL A 3 18.60 -23.21 -39.32
C VAL A 3 18.18 -23.07 -37.86
N THR A 4 18.92 -22.27 -37.10
CA THR A 4 18.57 -21.86 -35.75
C THR A 4 17.54 -20.74 -35.87
N ALA A 5 16.30 -20.99 -35.47
CA ALA A 5 15.28 -19.96 -35.32
C ALA A 5 15.48 -19.26 -33.98
N ALA A 6 15.78 -17.96 -34.00
CA ALA A 6 15.73 -17.11 -32.82
C ALA A 6 14.28 -16.64 -32.64
N LEU A 7 13.64 -17.04 -31.54
CA LEU A 7 12.43 -16.39 -31.06
C LEU A 7 12.85 -15.05 -30.42
N ILE A 8 12.42 -13.94 -31.03
CA ILE A 8 12.47 -12.63 -30.39
C ILE A 8 11.23 -12.55 -29.51
N ALA A 9 11.42 -12.64 -28.19
CA ALA A 9 10.41 -12.21 -27.23
C ALA A 9 10.40 -10.69 -27.23
N ALA A 10 9.42 -10.07 -27.90
CA ALA A 10 9.12 -8.67 -27.68
C ALA A 10 8.45 -8.58 -26.31
N ALA A 11 9.21 -8.20 -25.28
CA ALA A 11 8.62 -7.73 -24.03
C ALA A 11 7.82 -6.47 -24.37
N TYR A 12 6.50 -6.53 -24.22
CA TYR A 12 5.67 -5.35 -24.21
C TYR A 12 5.99 -4.61 -22.91
N ALA A 13 6.90 -3.64 -22.96
CA ALA A 13 6.90 -2.58 -21.96
C ALA A 13 5.57 -1.85 -22.15
N ALA A 14 4.67 -1.92 -21.18
CA ALA A 14 3.54 -1.01 -21.15
C ALA A 14 4.13 0.39 -21.07
N ASP A 15 3.82 1.24 -22.05
CA ASP A 15 4.29 2.63 -22.03
C ASP A 15 3.81 3.27 -20.71
N PRO A 16 4.69 3.97 -19.98
CA PRO A 16 4.31 4.65 -18.76
C PRO A 16 3.13 5.59 -19.05
N VAL A 17 2.12 5.52 -18.19
CA VAL A 17 0.88 6.28 -18.38
C VAL A 17 0.94 7.51 -17.49
N ASN A 18 1.06 8.68 -18.10
CA ASN A 18 0.93 9.97 -17.41
C ASN A 18 -0.41 10.60 -17.77
N TRP A 19 -1.14 11.13 -16.78
CA TRP A 19 -2.40 11.85 -17.01
C TRP A 19 -2.40 13.22 -16.34
N PRO A 20 -2.96 14.25 -17.02
CA PRO A 20 -3.13 15.57 -16.44
C PRO A 20 -4.29 15.58 -15.43
N GLY A 21 -4.20 16.46 -14.44
CA GLY A 21 -5.26 16.67 -13.47
C GLY A 21 -6.51 17.28 -14.09
N GLN A 22 -7.67 16.86 -13.61
CA GLN A 22 -8.98 17.34 -14.07
C GLN A 22 -9.68 18.21 -13.02
N SER A 23 -9.51 17.89 -11.73
CA SER A 23 -10.06 18.63 -10.60
C SER A 23 -9.23 18.39 -9.33
N ASP A 24 -9.55 19.07 -8.22
CA ASP A 24 -8.91 18.81 -6.92
C ASP A 24 -9.17 17.38 -6.40
N GLU A 25 -10.23 16.75 -6.89
CA GLU A 25 -10.66 15.39 -6.52
C GLU A 25 -10.16 14.35 -7.53
N ASP A 26 -9.61 14.79 -8.66
CA ASP A 26 -9.09 13.95 -9.74
C ASP A 26 -7.75 14.53 -10.22
N PRO A 27 -6.69 14.36 -9.40
CA PRO A 27 -5.41 14.99 -9.67
C PRO A 27 -4.65 14.26 -10.77
N CYS A 28 -3.61 14.91 -11.26
CA CYS A 28 -2.66 14.28 -12.16
C CYS A 28 -1.96 13.10 -11.49
N GLY A 29 -1.46 12.20 -12.33
CA GLY A 29 -0.71 11.06 -11.87
C GLY A 29 0.05 10.37 -12.96
N THR A 30 0.80 9.38 -12.52
CA THR A 30 1.78 8.65 -13.30
C THR A 30 1.74 7.19 -12.89
N GLN A 31 1.79 6.28 -13.87
CA GLN A 31 2.00 4.86 -13.68
C GLN A 31 3.31 4.44 -14.33
N ILE A 32 4.12 3.67 -13.62
CA ILE A 32 5.45 3.24 -14.04
C ILE A 32 5.62 1.77 -13.72
N HIS A 33 6.16 1.06 -14.69
CA HIS A 33 6.54 -0.33 -14.54
C HIS A 33 8.07 -0.45 -14.50
N PHE A 34 8.58 -0.89 -13.35
CA PHE A 34 9.98 -1.17 -13.13
C PHE A 34 10.25 -2.65 -13.38
N PRO A 35 11.16 -3.02 -14.30
CA PRO A 35 11.52 -4.42 -14.55
C PRO A 35 12.35 -5.06 -13.43
N GLU A 36 12.72 -4.28 -12.41
CA GLU A 36 13.39 -4.75 -11.21
C GLU A 36 12.46 -5.62 -10.35
N SER A 37 13.03 -6.60 -9.67
CA SER A 37 12.34 -7.39 -8.65
C SER A 37 12.66 -6.86 -7.26
N ALA A 38 11.63 -6.73 -6.42
CA ALA A 38 11.78 -6.42 -5.00
C ALA A 38 11.96 -7.69 -4.13
N VAL A 39 11.98 -8.88 -4.73
CA VAL A 39 12.15 -10.14 -3.98
C VAL A 39 13.52 -10.15 -3.29
N ASN A 40 13.51 -10.23 -1.96
CA ASN A 40 14.71 -10.20 -1.12
C ASN A 40 15.59 -8.95 -1.32
N ALA A 41 14.99 -7.84 -1.78
CA ALA A 41 15.64 -6.56 -2.00
C ALA A 41 14.83 -5.42 -1.37
N THR A 42 15.53 -4.42 -0.85
CA THR A 42 14.88 -3.19 -0.36
C THR A 42 14.93 -2.18 -1.49
N CYS A 43 13.77 -1.86 -2.01
CA CYS A 43 13.56 -0.93 -3.09
C CYS A 43 13.05 0.40 -2.53
N THR A 44 13.69 1.50 -2.91
CA THR A 44 13.30 2.86 -2.48
C THR A 44 12.97 3.69 -3.70
N LEU A 45 11.82 4.36 -3.67
CA LEU A 45 11.42 5.34 -4.69
C LEU A 45 12.06 6.70 -4.40
N ASP A 46 12.52 7.36 -5.44
CA ASP A 46 12.90 8.78 -5.44
C ASP A 46 12.07 9.51 -6.49
N PHE A 47 11.53 10.67 -6.12
CA PHE A 47 10.59 11.45 -6.94
C PHE A 47 11.23 12.72 -7.54
N ASN A 48 12.57 12.81 -7.56
CA ASN A 48 13.32 13.90 -8.18
C ASN A 48 12.89 15.32 -7.75
N GLY A 49 12.47 15.46 -6.48
CA GLY A 49 12.01 16.73 -5.89
C GLY A 49 10.53 17.06 -6.10
N TYR A 50 9.75 16.18 -6.73
CA TYR A 50 8.28 16.26 -6.74
C TYR A 50 7.69 15.67 -5.47
N ASN A 51 6.52 16.17 -5.07
CA ASN A 51 5.80 15.68 -3.90
C ASN A 51 4.68 14.72 -4.34
N PRO A 52 4.80 13.41 -4.06
CA PRO A 52 3.68 12.51 -4.24
C PRO A 52 2.59 12.84 -3.21
N TRP A 53 1.35 12.89 -3.66
CA TRP A 53 0.19 12.93 -2.77
C TRP A 53 -0.20 11.52 -2.32
N ARG A 54 -0.20 10.56 -3.26
CA ARG A 54 -0.45 9.14 -3.00
C ARG A 54 0.48 8.28 -3.84
N VAL A 55 0.89 7.15 -3.27
CA VAL A 55 1.72 6.14 -3.94
C VAL A 55 1.11 4.79 -3.66
N PHE A 56 0.85 4.02 -4.70
CA PHE A 56 0.33 2.66 -4.63
C PHE A 56 1.31 1.71 -5.30
N LEU A 57 1.47 0.52 -4.72
CA LEU A 57 2.30 -0.55 -5.24
C LEU A 57 1.47 -1.81 -5.48
N GLY A 58 1.83 -2.55 -6.52
CA GLY A 58 1.22 -3.84 -6.81
C GLY A 58 1.79 -4.98 -5.96
N GLY A 59 1.26 -5.18 -4.74
CA GLY A 59 1.56 -6.39 -3.94
C GLY A 59 2.94 -6.39 -3.27
N GLU A 60 3.46 -5.21 -2.96
CA GLU A 60 4.75 -5.01 -2.30
C GLU A 60 4.57 -4.78 -0.80
N PHE A 61 5.59 -5.08 0.02
CA PHE A 61 5.54 -4.93 1.48
C PHE A 61 6.31 -3.70 1.95
N ILE A 62 5.65 -2.81 2.67
CA ILE A 62 6.20 -1.53 3.13
C ILE A 62 7.16 -1.76 4.28
N VAL A 63 8.40 -1.30 4.11
CA VAL A 63 9.47 -1.36 5.11
C VAL A 63 9.63 -0.02 5.82
N ASP A 64 9.55 1.08 5.06
CA ASP A 64 9.64 2.46 5.56
C ASP A 64 8.98 3.41 4.55
N GLU A 65 9.05 4.72 4.78
CA GLU A 65 8.59 5.76 3.84
C GLU A 65 9.17 5.53 2.43
N TYR A 66 8.28 5.24 1.49
CA TYR A 66 8.57 4.92 0.08
C TYR A 66 9.61 3.81 -0.14
N SER A 67 9.85 3.00 0.89
CA SER A 67 10.75 1.85 0.86
C SER A 67 9.96 0.57 1.09
N PHE A 68 10.19 -0.41 0.24
CA PHE A 68 9.43 -1.66 0.23
C PHE A 68 10.30 -2.85 -0.15
N THR A 69 9.75 -4.04 0.03
CA THR A 69 10.38 -5.32 -0.27
C THR A 69 9.32 -6.31 -0.74
N ASN A 70 9.77 -7.41 -1.34
CA ASN A 70 8.94 -8.58 -1.59
C ASN A 70 9.61 -9.87 -1.10
N PHE A 71 8.83 -10.94 -1.07
CA PHE A 71 9.25 -12.26 -0.64
C PHE A 71 9.08 -13.28 -1.77
N ASP A 72 9.99 -14.26 -1.80
CA ASP A 72 9.94 -15.37 -2.76
C ASP A 72 8.61 -16.13 -2.61
N GLY A 73 7.98 -16.42 -3.75
CA GLY A 73 6.67 -17.09 -3.83
C GLY A 73 5.44 -16.21 -3.61
N ILE A 74 5.60 -14.91 -3.30
CA ILE A 74 4.49 -13.94 -3.20
C ILE A 74 4.61 -12.87 -4.28
N GLY A 75 5.82 -12.32 -4.46
CA GLY A 75 6.06 -11.17 -5.33
C GLY A 75 6.08 -11.43 -6.83
N SER A 76 6.01 -10.35 -7.60
CA SER A 76 6.26 -10.36 -9.05
C SER A 76 7.72 -10.05 -9.37
N ASP A 77 8.16 -10.48 -10.55
CA ASP A 77 9.47 -10.14 -11.14
C ASP A 77 9.52 -8.70 -11.69
N SER A 78 8.61 -7.85 -11.24
CA SER A 78 8.42 -6.49 -11.73
C SER A 78 7.61 -5.71 -10.71
N ILE A 79 7.83 -4.40 -10.63
CA ILE A 79 7.13 -3.52 -9.71
C ILE A 79 6.27 -2.55 -10.52
N ASP A 80 4.97 -2.49 -10.20
CA ASP A 80 4.04 -1.52 -10.76
C ASP A 80 3.73 -0.45 -9.70
N VAL A 81 3.96 0.81 -10.07
CA VAL A 81 3.84 1.97 -9.18
C VAL A 81 2.85 2.94 -9.78
N VAL A 82 1.84 3.32 -9.01
CA VAL A 82 0.86 4.36 -9.38
C VAL A 82 1.00 5.52 -8.40
N ILE A 83 1.26 6.72 -8.92
CA ILE A 83 1.47 7.93 -8.12
C ILE A 83 0.42 8.95 -8.52
N PHE A 84 -0.24 9.54 -7.52
CA PHE A 84 -1.00 10.77 -7.68
C PHE A 84 -0.17 11.90 -7.08
N TRP A 85 0.00 12.99 -7.80
CA TRP A 85 0.87 14.09 -7.40
C TRP A 85 0.10 15.19 -6.68
N GLU A 86 0.79 15.94 -5.82
CA GLU A 86 0.21 17.17 -5.27
C GLU A 86 -0.03 18.18 -6.40
N GLN A 87 -1.23 18.76 -6.44
CA GLN A 87 -1.58 19.80 -7.40
C GLN A 87 -2.00 21.09 -6.73
N SER A 88 -1.75 22.19 -7.43
CA SER A 88 -2.17 23.53 -7.00
C SER A 88 -2.77 24.28 -8.18
N TYR A 89 -3.67 25.21 -7.87
CA TYR A 89 -4.19 26.15 -8.86
C TYR A 89 -3.10 27.15 -9.25
N ASP A 90 -2.98 27.38 -10.55
CA ASP A 90 -2.24 28.52 -11.09
C ASP A 90 -2.97 29.81 -10.70
N GLY A 91 -2.33 30.63 -9.86
CA GLY A 91 -2.89 31.88 -9.37
C GLY A 91 -3.19 32.93 -10.46
N SER A 92 -2.68 32.76 -11.68
CA SER A 92 -2.92 33.67 -12.81
C SER A 92 -4.10 33.25 -13.68
N THR A 93 -4.35 31.95 -13.83
CA THR A 93 -5.42 31.41 -14.69
C THR A 93 -6.60 30.88 -13.88
N GLY A 94 -6.41 30.58 -12.60
CA GLY A 94 -7.40 29.90 -11.75
C GLY A 94 -7.67 28.45 -12.18
N LEU A 95 -6.81 27.87 -13.02
CA LEU A 95 -6.88 26.48 -13.47
C LEU A 95 -5.90 25.63 -12.69
N LEU A 96 -6.18 24.32 -12.57
CA LEU A 96 -5.22 23.37 -12.02
C LEU A 96 -3.94 23.37 -12.86
N SER A 97 -2.82 23.52 -12.18
CA SER A 97 -1.50 23.50 -12.78
C SER A 97 -0.96 22.07 -12.82
N ASN A 98 -0.58 21.60 -14.00
CA ASN A 98 0.16 20.35 -14.13
C ASN A 98 1.68 20.52 -13.90
N ALA A 99 2.14 21.72 -13.54
CA ALA A 99 3.56 21.98 -13.33
C ALA A 99 4.13 21.31 -12.07
N THR A 100 3.28 20.92 -11.13
CA THR A 100 3.65 20.18 -9.91
C THR A 100 3.49 18.66 -10.07
N CYS A 101 3.07 18.20 -11.25
CA CYS A 101 2.97 16.78 -11.57
C CYS A 101 4.32 16.26 -12.01
N GLY A 102 4.80 15.21 -11.34
CA GLY A 102 5.92 14.44 -11.85
C GLY A 102 5.49 13.63 -13.08
N TYR A 103 6.47 13.21 -13.86
CA TYR A 103 6.32 12.24 -14.93
C TYR A 103 7.02 10.94 -14.58
N ASP A 104 6.90 9.93 -15.42
CA ASP A 104 7.62 8.66 -15.29
C ASP A 104 9.13 8.84 -15.21
N THR A 105 9.66 9.83 -15.93
CA THR A 105 11.09 10.17 -15.90
C THR A 105 11.56 10.83 -14.60
N ASP A 106 10.63 11.30 -13.76
CA ASP A 106 10.93 11.92 -12.47
C ASP A 106 10.92 10.92 -11.32
N VAL A 107 10.56 9.67 -11.59
CA VAL A 107 10.55 8.62 -10.58
C VAL A 107 11.66 7.64 -10.90
N SER A 108 12.50 7.39 -9.93
CA SER A 108 13.53 6.36 -10.03
C SER A 108 13.39 5.37 -8.89
N LEU A 109 13.90 4.17 -9.14
CA LEU A 109 13.87 3.09 -8.18
C LEU A 109 15.30 2.61 -7.92
N ASN A 110 15.66 2.50 -6.65
CA ASN A 110 16.91 1.91 -6.23
C ASN A 110 16.64 0.68 -5.36
N CYS A 111 16.96 -0.50 -5.87
CA CYS A 111 16.82 -1.77 -5.16
C CYS A 111 18.19 -2.29 -4.70
N VAL A 112 18.29 -2.57 -3.41
CA VAL A 112 19.47 -3.18 -2.79
C VAL A 112 19.12 -4.58 -2.32
N ASP A 113 19.64 -5.58 -3.02
CA ASP A 113 19.52 -7.01 -2.64
C ASP A 113 20.33 -7.27 -1.35
N TYR A 114 19.70 -7.95 -0.40
CA TYR A 114 20.31 -8.35 0.87
C TYR A 114 20.40 -9.88 1.04
N GLY A 115 20.03 -10.66 0.02
CA GLY A 115 20.36 -12.07 -0.16
C GLY A 115 19.49 -13.07 0.61
N SER A 116 18.49 -12.60 1.37
CA SER A 116 17.54 -13.43 2.12
C SER A 116 16.23 -12.67 2.32
N ALA A 117 15.22 -13.24 2.98
CA ALA A 117 14.02 -12.48 3.36
C ALA A 117 14.32 -11.50 4.50
N LEU A 118 13.75 -10.29 4.46
CA LEU A 118 13.95 -9.29 5.52
C LEU A 118 13.19 -9.74 6.76
N PRO A 119 13.83 -9.85 7.94
CA PRO A 119 13.14 -10.24 9.15
C PRO A 119 12.25 -9.10 9.64
N GLY A 120 10.99 -9.41 9.93
CA GLY A 120 10.03 -8.46 10.48
C GLY A 120 8.60 -8.78 10.06
N VAL A 121 7.68 -7.93 10.49
CA VAL A 121 6.31 -7.91 9.98
C VAL A 121 6.08 -6.64 9.20
N TYR A 122 5.39 -6.76 8.07
CA TYR A 122 5.22 -5.66 7.13
C TYR A 122 3.83 -5.67 6.53
N PHE A 123 3.24 -4.48 6.40
CA PHE A 123 2.01 -4.33 5.63
C PHE A 123 2.31 -4.54 4.14
N MET A 124 1.48 -5.31 3.46
CA MET A 124 1.40 -5.28 2.01
C MET A 124 0.66 -4.02 1.61
N GLU A 125 1.24 -3.22 0.73
CA GLU A 125 0.58 -2.08 0.12
C GLU A 125 -0.64 -2.56 -0.68
N THR A 126 -1.79 -1.98 -0.38
CA THR A 126 -3.04 -2.25 -1.08
C THR A 126 -3.42 -1.04 -1.90
N ALA A 127 -3.65 -1.22 -3.19
CA ALA A 127 -4.21 -0.17 -4.03
C ALA A 127 -5.61 0.21 -3.51
N ASN A 128 -5.66 1.29 -2.73
CA ASN A 128 -6.89 1.81 -2.15
C ASN A 128 -7.45 2.88 -3.09
N ASP A 129 -8.75 2.88 -3.33
CA ASP A 129 -9.36 3.98 -4.08
C ASP A 129 -9.31 5.26 -3.23
N PHE A 130 -8.39 6.17 -3.57
CA PHE A 130 -8.23 7.45 -2.89
C PHE A 130 -9.50 8.32 -2.95
N ARG A 131 -10.38 8.07 -3.92
CA ARG A 131 -11.66 8.79 -4.07
C ARG A 131 -12.71 8.33 -3.06
N MET A 132 -12.41 7.29 -2.28
CA MET A 132 -13.20 6.78 -1.17
C MET A 132 -14.68 6.62 -1.49
N MET A 133 -15.07 5.45 -2.01
CA MET A 133 -16.48 5.08 -1.91
C MET A 133 -16.84 4.97 -0.42
N LYS A 134 -17.86 5.68 0.04
CA LYS A 134 -18.31 5.59 1.44
C LYS A 134 -18.54 4.12 1.80
N GLU A 135 -18.07 3.74 2.98
CA GLU A 135 -18.21 2.37 3.49
C GLU A 135 -17.41 1.34 2.65
N SER A 136 -16.28 1.76 2.08
CA SER A 136 -15.34 0.87 1.37
C SER A 136 -14.86 -0.26 2.27
N ASN A 137 -14.70 -1.44 1.66
CA ASN A 137 -14.13 -2.61 2.31
C ASN A 137 -12.62 -2.67 2.04
N TYR A 138 -11.85 -2.96 3.08
CA TYR A 138 -10.40 -3.07 3.03
C TYR A 138 -9.96 -4.44 3.52
N ASN A 139 -8.88 -4.95 2.91
CA ASN A 139 -8.18 -6.14 3.37
C ASN A 139 -6.71 -5.79 3.60
N PHE A 140 -6.34 -5.53 4.86
CA PHE A 140 -4.96 -5.28 5.22
C PHE A 140 -4.24 -6.60 5.41
N GLN A 141 -3.18 -6.79 4.62
CA GLN A 141 -2.36 -7.99 4.66
C GLN A 141 -1.04 -7.68 5.36
N VAL A 142 -0.64 -8.53 6.30
CA VAL A 142 0.62 -8.43 7.04
C VAL A 142 1.40 -9.72 6.79
N ALA A 143 2.60 -9.62 6.22
CA ALA A 143 3.51 -10.76 6.11
C ALA A 143 4.44 -10.86 7.31
N GLY A 144 5.03 -12.04 7.48
CA GLY A 144 6.13 -12.28 8.42
C GLY A 144 5.70 -12.64 9.85
N ALA A 145 4.40 -12.73 10.10
CA ALA A 145 3.84 -13.17 11.38
C ALA A 145 3.70 -14.71 11.41
N TYR A 146 3.93 -15.30 12.57
CA TYR A 146 3.90 -16.74 12.82
C TYR A 146 2.87 -17.12 13.88
N PRO A 147 2.41 -18.40 13.89
CA PRO A 147 1.67 -18.96 15.01
C PRO A 147 2.25 -18.61 16.39
N GLY A 148 1.40 -18.04 17.26
CA GLY A 148 1.77 -17.62 18.61
C GLY A 148 2.24 -16.17 18.73
N ASP A 149 2.45 -15.47 17.62
CA ASP A 149 2.77 -14.04 17.63
C ASP A 149 1.56 -13.19 18.01
N VAL A 150 1.83 -11.97 18.46
CA VAL A 150 0.80 -10.95 18.74
C VAL A 150 1.05 -9.77 17.82
N VAL A 151 0.32 -9.71 16.70
CA VAL A 151 0.48 -8.66 15.70
C VAL A 151 -0.29 -7.42 16.14
N ALA A 152 0.43 -6.33 16.43
CA ALA A 152 -0.11 -5.02 16.72
C ALA A 152 -0.02 -4.11 15.48
N MET A 153 -1.16 -3.55 15.08
CA MET A 153 -1.31 -2.66 13.93
C MET A 153 -1.79 -1.30 14.39
N GLN A 154 -1.16 -0.25 13.88
CA GLN A 154 -1.72 1.10 13.85
C GLN A 154 -1.98 1.47 12.40
N ILE A 155 -3.26 1.54 12.03
CA ILE A 155 -3.69 1.98 10.71
C ILE A 155 -3.95 3.47 10.78
N ASN A 156 -3.24 4.22 9.94
CA ASN A 156 -3.40 5.65 9.81
C ASN A 156 -4.03 5.99 8.47
N ASP A 157 -4.74 7.11 8.45
CA ASP A 157 -5.30 7.69 7.25
C ASP A 157 -4.24 8.44 6.43
N ALA A 158 -4.63 8.89 5.24
CA ALA A 158 -3.72 9.55 4.33
C ALA A 158 -3.17 10.90 4.80
N VAL A 159 -3.66 11.46 5.91
CA VAL A 159 -3.08 12.66 6.55
C VAL A 159 -2.36 12.34 7.86
N GLY A 160 -2.35 11.07 8.29
CA GLY A 160 -1.60 10.57 9.44
C GLY A 160 -2.40 10.48 10.75
N ASN A 161 -3.72 10.66 10.72
CA ASN A 161 -4.57 10.39 11.88
C ASN A 161 -4.94 8.91 11.96
N GLY A 162 -5.43 8.43 13.10
CA GLY A 162 -5.97 7.08 13.22
C GLY A 162 -7.13 6.83 12.25
N PHE A 163 -7.14 5.67 11.60
CA PHE A 163 -8.18 5.28 10.65
C PHE A 163 -9.34 4.57 11.36
N ALA A 164 -10.49 5.24 11.46
CA ALA A 164 -11.68 4.65 12.08
C ALA A 164 -12.30 3.57 11.18
N CYS A 165 -12.45 2.37 11.73
CA CYS A 165 -12.82 1.17 10.99
C CYS A 165 -13.77 0.27 11.81
N MET A 166 -14.60 -0.51 11.11
CA MET A 166 -15.67 -1.34 11.70
C MET A 166 -15.77 -2.70 11.00
N ASN A 167 -16.61 -3.58 11.54
CA ASN A 167 -16.80 -4.95 11.03
C ASN A 167 -15.46 -5.70 10.94
N LEU A 168 -14.61 -5.55 11.97
CA LEU A 168 -13.28 -6.14 11.99
C LEU A 168 -13.37 -7.67 12.03
N THR A 169 -12.68 -8.33 11.11
CA THR A 169 -12.52 -9.79 11.11
C THR A 169 -11.11 -10.17 10.66
N THR A 170 -10.65 -11.35 11.04
CA THR A 170 -9.33 -11.87 10.63
C THR A 170 -9.42 -13.33 10.21
N ASN A 171 -8.52 -13.74 9.31
CA ASN A 171 -8.36 -15.14 8.92
C ASN A 171 -7.34 -15.91 9.80
N SER A 172 -6.60 -15.22 10.67
CA SER A 172 -5.36 -15.74 11.26
C SER A 172 -5.39 -15.82 12.78
N GLY A 173 -6.57 -15.90 13.40
CA GLY A 173 -6.72 -16.08 14.84
C GLY A 173 -7.82 -15.20 15.42
N GLU A 174 -7.52 -14.49 16.50
CA GLU A 174 -8.49 -13.69 17.25
C GLU A 174 -8.06 -12.23 17.35
N ILE A 175 -8.98 -11.31 17.10
CA ILE A 175 -8.79 -9.88 17.36
C ILE A 175 -8.97 -9.64 18.86
N ASN A 176 -8.00 -8.98 19.48
CA ASN A 176 -8.05 -8.66 20.90
C ASN A 176 -9.01 -7.48 21.17
N VAL A 177 -10.05 -7.71 21.96
CA VAL A 177 -11.02 -6.70 22.39
C VAL A 177 -10.62 -6.17 23.76
N ASP A 178 -10.06 -4.96 23.79
CA ASP A 178 -9.57 -4.31 25.02
C ASP A 178 -10.55 -3.26 25.59
N GLY A 179 -11.62 -2.94 24.85
CA GLY A 179 -12.61 -1.94 25.22
C GLY A 179 -12.11 -0.49 25.11
N ILE A 180 -10.91 -0.28 24.55
CA ILE A 180 -10.27 1.04 24.37
C ILE A 180 -9.96 1.27 22.90
N ASN A 181 -9.15 0.39 22.31
CA ASN A 181 -8.70 0.46 20.92
C ASN A 181 -9.59 -0.38 20.01
N VAL A 182 -10.04 -1.54 20.50
CA VAL A 182 -11.03 -2.37 19.84
C VAL A 182 -12.21 -2.55 20.77
N ILE A 183 -13.39 -2.20 20.27
CA ILE A 183 -14.65 -2.22 21.01
C ILE A 183 -15.60 -3.19 20.31
N GLU A 184 -16.30 -3.99 21.10
CA GLU A 184 -17.42 -4.82 20.65
C GLU A 184 -18.74 -4.10 20.93
N ASP A 185 -19.55 -3.94 19.89
CA ASP A 185 -20.88 -3.35 20.02
C ASP A 185 -21.91 -4.35 20.62
N PRO A 186 -23.14 -3.93 20.97
CA PRO A 186 -24.16 -4.83 21.52
C PRO A 186 -24.62 -5.96 20.58
N TRP A 187 -24.25 -5.92 19.31
CA TRP A 187 -24.56 -6.92 18.29
C TRP A 187 -23.38 -7.85 17.98
N GLY A 188 -22.24 -7.66 18.64
CA GLY A 188 -21.03 -8.47 18.47
C GLY A 188 -20.12 -8.00 17.33
N ASN A 189 -20.35 -6.82 16.76
CA ASN A 189 -19.44 -6.27 15.75
C ASN A 189 -18.26 -5.58 16.42
N LEU A 190 -17.07 -5.83 15.89
CA LEU A 190 -15.84 -5.20 16.36
C LEU A 190 -15.54 -3.95 15.55
N TYR A 191 -15.09 -2.90 16.21
CA TYR A 191 -14.68 -1.64 15.59
C TYR A 191 -13.53 -0.97 16.35
N SER A 192 -12.81 -0.07 15.67
CA SER A 192 -11.76 0.77 16.24
C SER A 192 -11.92 2.19 15.74
N ASP A 193 -11.96 3.16 16.66
CA ASP A 193 -12.02 4.58 16.34
C ASP A 193 -10.61 5.19 16.11
N THR A 194 -9.57 4.47 16.53
CA THR A 194 -8.18 4.94 16.49
C THR A 194 -7.34 4.22 15.43
N GLY A 195 -7.86 3.14 14.84
CA GLY A 195 -7.10 2.28 13.92
C GLY A 195 -6.07 1.40 14.62
N ILE A 196 -6.07 1.34 15.95
CA ILE A 196 -5.19 0.46 16.73
C ILE A 196 -5.89 -0.90 16.90
N ILE A 197 -5.27 -1.95 16.39
CA ILE A 197 -5.83 -3.31 16.37
C ILE A 197 -4.73 -4.30 16.74
N THR A 198 -5.05 -5.28 17.59
CA THR A 198 -4.12 -6.36 17.93
C THR A 198 -4.74 -7.72 17.58
N ILE A 199 -3.96 -8.60 16.95
CA ILE A 199 -4.38 -9.95 16.54
C ILE A 199 -3.45 -10.97 17.20
N ASN A 200 -4.04 -11.92 17.92
CA ASN A 200 -3.34 -13.12 18.38
C ASN A 200 -3.32 -14.14 17.23
N VAL A 201 -2.13 -14.46 16.72
CA VAL A 201 -1.99 -15.32 15.55
C VAL A 201 -2.12 -16.79 15.93
N ALA A 202 -3.09 -17.48 15.33
CA ALA A 202 -3.39 -18.88 15.63
C ALA A 202 -2.55 -19.88 14.81
N ASP A 203 -2.49 -21.13 15.27
CA ASP A 203 -1.65 -22.21 14.70
C ASP A 203 -1.95 -22.60 13.24
N TYR A 204 -3.08 -22.17 12.71
CA TYR A 204 -3.51 -22.44 11.33
C TYR A 204 -3.33 -21.22 10.41
N ALA A 205 -2.72 -20.13 10.89
CA ALA A 205 -2.47 -18.95 10.07
C ALA A 205 -1.51 -19.27 8.92
N SER A 206 -1.82 -18.74 7.73
CA SER A 206 -0.85 -18.63 6.63
C SER A 206 0.30 -17.70 7.02
N SER A 207 1.37 -17.66 6.23
CA SER A 207 2.47 -16.68 6.34
C SER A 207 2.02 -15.21 6.20
N THR A 208 0.73 -14.98 5.97
CA THR A 208 0.08 -13.68 5.84
C THR A 208 -1.13 -13.61 6.76
N VAL A 209 -1.16 -12.63 7.65
CA VAL A 209 -2.30 -12.25 8.47
C VAL A 209 -3.17 -11.27 7.70
N ASN A 210 -4.46 -11.54 7.59
CA ASN A 210 -5.42 -10.63 6.96
C ASN A 210 -6.31 -10.01 8.04
N LEU A 211 -6.50 -8.69 7.95
CA LEU A 211 -7.53 -7.95 8.65
C LEU A 211 -8.51 -7.41 7.61
N PHE A 212 -9.73 -7.92 7.65
CA PHE A 212 -10.82 -7.39 6.84
C PHE A 212 -11.61 -6.39 7.65
N THR A 213 -11.94 -5.26 7.04
CA THR A 213 -12.69 -4.20 7.69
C THR A 213 -13.46 -3.35 6.70
N GLN A 214 -14.39 -2.55 7.22
CA GLN A 214 -15.09 -1.50 6.51
C GLN A 214 -14.74 -0.15 7.14
N GLN A 215 -14.61 0.89 6.31
CA GLN A 215 -14.46 2.26 6.80
C GLN A 215 -15.70 2.69 7.62
N GLN A 216 -15.48 3.30 8.78
CA GLN A 216 -16.59 3.85 9.58
C GLN A 216 -17.25 5.06 8.90
N PRO A 217 -18.57 5.26 9.08
CA PRO A 217 -19.24 6.48 8.64
C PRO A 217 -18.57 7.73 9.24
N GLY A 218 -18.19 8.67 8.38
CA GLY A 218 -17.59 9.94 8.79
C GLY A 218 -16.06 9.94 8.86
N GLN A 219 -15.39 8.79 8.65
CA GLN A 219 -13.95 8.74 8.44
C GLN A 219 -13.61 9.54 7.15
N PRO A 220 -12.87 10.67 7.26
CA PRO A 220 -12.75 11.62 6.16
C PRO A 220 -11.70 11.26 5.12
N TRP A 221 -10.78 10.36 5.46
CA TRP A 221 -9.63 9.98 4.64
C TRP A 221 -9.46 8.46 4.57
N GLU A 222 -8.94 8.00 3.45
CA GLU A 222 -8.58 6.62 3.14
C GLU A 222 -7.37 6.17 3.99
N PRO A 223 -7.19 4.87 4.21
CA PRO A 223 -6.02 4.37 4.91
C PRO A 223 -4.76 4.53 4.04
N SER A 224 -3.65 4.87 4.68
CA SER A 224 -2.33 4.95 4.07
C SER A 224 -1.35 4.06 4.83
N LEU A 225 -0.90 2.99 4.18
CA LEU A 225 0.00 2.04 4.84
C LEU A 225 1.42 2.58 4.95
N TRP A 226 1.82 3.51 4.07
CA TRP A 226 3.03 4.33 4.22
C TRP A 226 3.10 5.12 5.53
N LYS A 227 1.94 5.48 6.09
CA LYS A 227 1.84 6.20 7.36
C LYS A 227 1.49 5.29 8.53
N SER A 228 1.16 4.03 8.25
CA SER A 228 0.75 3.03 9.23
C SER A 228 1.96 2.27 9.74
N ASN A 229 1.81 1.54 10.85
CA ASN A 229 2.86 0.65 11.35
C ASN A 229 2.29 -0.68 11.83
N VAL A 230 3.15 -1.70 11.79
CA VAL A 230 2.84 -3.04 12.29
C VAL A 230 4.06 -3.58 13.04
N SER A 231 3.81 -4.31 14.12
CA SER A 231 4.83 -5.02 14.91
C SER A 231 4.27 -6.35 15.43
N ALA A 232 5.16 -7.28 15.79
CA ALA A 232 4.84 -8.61 16.31
C ALA A 232 5.81 -8.97 17.45
#